data_AF-A0A6B3F9X5-F1
#
_entry.id   AF-A0A6B3F9X5-F1
#
_cell.length_a   1.000
_cell.length_b   1.000
_cell.length_c   1.000
_cell.angle_alpha   90.00
_cell.angle_beta   90.00
_cell.angle_gamma   90.00
#
_symmetry.space_group_name_H-M   'P 1'
#
loop_
_entity.id
_entity.type
_entity.pdbx_description
1 polymer ?
#
loop_
_entity_poly.entity_id
_entity_poly.type
_entity_poly.pdbx_seq_one_letter_code
_entity_poly.pdbx_strand_id
1 'polypeptide(L)'
;MTSNPGTGPRTDRTGPDRPASMRDAASDSWSVRAAAGRRLAADAEVPEVAAVLGRLLLDAHDTFVTQETAEALLLRGDVPGLRLVLAALATADAGTGDQIQCAIVNMCEQSQEDIEHLAELAAALVSDPDAGVREEARGILGPVR
;
A
#
# COMPACT_ATOMS: atom_id res chain seq x y z
N MET A 1 -17.79 -4.77 -44.55
CA MET A 1 -18.75 -5.58 -43.78
C MET A 1 -18.24 -5.65 -42.35
N THR A 2 -19.03 -5.08 -41.47
CA THR A 2 -18.81 -4.87 -40.03
C THR A 2 -18.89 -6.18 -39.26
N SER A 3 -18.03 -6.36 -38.26
CA SER A 3 -18.42 -6.97 -36.97
C SER A 3 -17.35 -6.72 -35.91
N ASN A 4 -17.72 -5.87 -34.97
CA ASN A 4 -17.08 -5.67 -33.67
C ASN A 4 -17.79 -6.62 -32.69
N PRO A 5 -17.11 -7.47 -31.90
CA PRO A 5 -17.77 -8.15 -30.79
C PRO A 5 -17.73 -7.23 -29.57
N GLY A 6 -18.94 -6.94 -29.10
CA GLY A 6 -19.24 -5.98 -28.04
C GLY A 6 -18.45 -6.19 -26.75
N THR A 7 -18.05 -5.06 -26.20
CA THR A 7 -17.82 -4.82 -24.78
C THR A 7 -19.03 -5.32 -23.98
N GLY A 8 -18.88 -6.51 -23.39
CA GLY A 8 -19.76 -6.95 -22.32
C GLY A 8 -19.60 -6.05 -21.08
N PRO A 9 -20.58 -6.00 -20.18
CA PRO A 9 -20.47 -5.21 -18.96
C PRO A 9 -19.28 -5.72 -18.16
N ARG A 10 -18.42 -4.80 -17.68
CA ARG A 10 -17.41 -5.11 -16.66
C ARG A 10 -18.15 -5.61 -15.42
N THR A 11 -18.31 -6.92 -15.33
CA THR A 11 -18.83 -7.60 -14.15
C THR A 11 -17.88 -7.31 -13.01
N ASP A 12 -18.41 -6.67 -11.97
CA ASP A 12 -17.98 -6.67 -10.58
C ASP A 12 -16.47 -6.90 -10.38
N ARG A 13 -15.72 -5.81 -10.20
CA ARG A 13 -14.31 -5.84 -9.78
C ARG A 13 -14.23 -6.22 -8.29
N THR A 14 -14.94 -7.26 -7.88
CA THR A 14 -14.77 -7.97 -6.63
C THR A 14 -14.27 -9.34 -7.01
N GLY A 15 -12.95 -9.51 -7.04
CA GLY A 15 -12.38 -10.84 -7.19
C GLY A 15 -12.99 -11.76 -6.12
N PRO A 16 -13.35 -13.01 -6.45
CA PRO A 16 -14.06 -13.93 -5.54
C PRO A 16 -13.35 -14.17 -4.19
N ASP A 17 -12.10 -13.75 -4.07
CA ASP A 17 -11.23 -14.00 -2.92
C ASP A 17 -11.13 -12.83 -1.93
N ARG A 18 -11.77 -11.68 -2.17
CA ARG A 18 -11.69 -10.52 -1.25
C ARG A 18 -12.26 -10.82 0.14
N PRO A 19 -13.48 -11.38 0.30
CA PRO A 19 -14.01 -11.71 1.63
C PRO A 19 -13.19 -12.77 2.37
N ALA A 20 -12.57 -13.70 1.62
CA ALA A 20 -11.66 -14.67 2.21
C ALA A 20 -10.38 -13.99 2.71
N SER A 21 -9.79 -13.10 1.91
CA SER A 21 -8.57 -12.37 2.28
C SER A 21 -8.79 -11.42 3.48
N MET A 22 -9.95 -10.77 3.57
CA MET A 22 -10.31 -9.97 4.76
C MET A 22 -10.40 -10.82 6.04
N ARG A 23 -10.85 -12.08 5.94
CA ARG A 23 -10.84 -13.02 7.07
C ARG A 23 -9.43 -13.47 7.41
N ASP A 24 -8.63 -13.82 6.40
CA ASP A 24 -7.24 -14.26 6.56
C ASP A 24 -6.36 -13.19 7.22
N ALA A 25 -6.65 -11.90 6.99
CA ALA A 25 -5.99 -10.77 7.64
C ALA A 25 -6.14 -10.73 9.18
N ALA A 26 -7.05 -11.53 9.74
CA ALA A 26 -7.24 -11.69 11.19
C ALA A 26 -6.71 -13.04 11.72
N SER A 27 -6.00 -13.82 10.90
CA SER A 27 -5.44 -15.12 11.30
C SER A 27 -4.35 -14.99 12.36
N ASP A 28 -4.26 -15.96 13.27
CA ASP A 28 -3.14 -16.05 14.21
C ASP A 28 -1.81 -16.32 13.51
N SER A 29 -1.84 -16.90 12.30
CA SER A 29 -0.65 -17.16 11.49
C SER A 29 -0.18 -15.91 10.75
N TRP A 30 1.02 -15.43 11.05
CA TRP A 30 1.63 -14.28 10.37
C TRP A 30 1.71 -14.48 8.85
N SER A 31 2.00 -15.70 8.37
CA SER A 31 2.16 -15.96 6.93
C SER A 31 0.84 -15.87 6.18
N VAL A 32 -0.27 -16.22 6.83
CA VAL A 32 -1.62 -16.06 6.29
C VAL A 32 -2.00 -14.59 6.24
N ARG A 33 -1.68 -13.81 7.28
CA ARG A 33 -1.90 -12.35 7.29
C ARG A 33 -1.07 -11.63 6.22
N ALA A 34 0.20 -11.97 6.07
CA ALA A 34 1.07 -11.41 5.03
C ALA A 34 0.53 -11.72 3.62
N ALA A 35 0.11 -12.97 3.38
CA ALA A 35 -0.51 -13.35 2.10
C ALA A 35 -1.83 -12.60 1.86
N ALA A 36 -2.62 -12.34 2.91
CA ALA A 36 -3.83 -11.53 2.81
C ALA A 36 -3.50 -10.08 2.45
N GLY A 37 -2.50 -9.46 3.08
CA GLY A 37 -2.02 -8.11 2.76
C GLY A 37 -1.66 -7.98 1.28
N ARG A 38 -0.84 -8.90 0.75
CA ARG A 38 -0.50 -8.93 -0.68
C ARG A 38 -1.72 -9.00 -1.60
N ARG A 39 -2.70 -9.85 -1.29
CA ARG A 39 -3.91 -9.99 -2.12
C ARG A 39 -4.83 -8.77 -2.02
N LEU A 40 -5.01 -8.24 -0.82
CA LEU A 40 -5.86 -7.08 -0.55
C LEU A 40 -5.27 -5.78 -1.12
N ALA A 41 -3.95 -5.68 -1.26
CA ALA A 41 -3.30 -4.51 -1.83
C ALA A 41 -3.90 -4.11 -3.19
N ALA A 42 -4.36 -5.06 -4.01
CA ALA A 42 -5.00 -4.79 -5.31
C ALA A 42 -6.28 -3.91 -5.23
N ASP A 43 -6.92 -3.84 -4.07
CA ASP A 43 -8.17 -3.11 -3.83
C ASP A 43 -7.99 -1.95 -2.81
N ALA A 44 -6.79 -1.39 -2.68
CA ALA A 44 -6.44 -0.38 -1.69
C ALA A 44 -7.34 0.88 -1.70
N GLU A 45 -7.95 1.21 -2.83
CA GLU A 45 -8.90 2.32 -2.95
C GLU A 45 -10.28 2.05 -2.29
N VAL A 46 -10.59 0.79 -1.97
CA VAL A 46 -11.86 0.41 -1.35
C VAL A 46 -11.78 0.68 0.16
N PRO A 47 -12.67 1.52 0.74
CA PRO A 47 -12.55 1.95 2.13
C PRO A 47 -12.47 0.83 3.17
N GLU A 48 -13.26 -0.24 3.02
CA GLU A 48 -13.17 -1.39 3.95
C GLU A 48 -11.85 -2.15 3.84
N VAL A 49 -11.25 -2.20 2.65
CA VAL A 49 -9.96 -2.87 2.40
C VAL A 49 -8.82 -2.01 2.92
N ALA A 50 -8.86 -0.70 2.66
CA ALA A 50 -7.93 0.28 3.21
C ALA A 50 -7.82 0.19 4.74
N ALA A 51 -8.94 0.04 5.44
CA ALA A 51 -8.95 -0.12 6.90
C ALA A 51 -8.27 -1.42 7.36
N VAL A 52 -8.42 -2.52 6.61
CA VAL A 52 -7.72 -3.79 6.89
C VAL A 52 -6.23 -3.68 6.60
N LEU A 53 -5.86 -3.10 5.47
CA LEU A 53 -4.47 -2.86 5.08
C LEU A 53 -3.74 -1.96 6.08
N GLY A 54 -4.37 -0.90 6.58
CA GLY A 54 -3.80 -0.04 7.61
C GLY A 54 -3.46 -0.78 8.91
N ARG A 55 -4.29 -1.75 9.30
CA ARG A 55 -3.98 -2.64 10.43
C ARG A 55 -2.82 -3.60 10.15
N LEU A 56 -2.70 -4.11 8.92
CA LEU A 56 -1.62 -5.02 8.53
C LEU A 56 -0.27 -4.29 8.38
N LEU A 57 -0.29 -3.03 7.93
CA LEU A 57 0.88 -2.17 7.94
C LEU A 57 1.39 -1.91 9.36
N LEU A 58 0.49 -1.89 10.34
CA LEU A 58 0.80 -1.72 11.76
C LEU A 58 0.70 -3.04 12.54
N ASP A 59 1.05 -4.18 11.92
CA ASP A 59 0.94 -5.47 12.58
C ASP A 59 1.88 -5.55 13.78
N ALA A 60 1.29 -5.48 14.98
CA ALA A 60 2.04 -5.44 16.24
C ALA A 60 2.71 -6.77 16.61
N HIS A 61 2.41 -7.87 15.90
CA HIS A 61 2.88 -9.20 16.25
C HIS A 61 4.03 -9.67 15.36
N ASP A 62 4.08 -9.24 14.10
CA ASP A 62 5.08 -9.69 13.16
C ASP A 62 5.41 -8.64 12.08
N THR A 63 6.66 -8.17 12.09
CA THR A 63 7.16 -7.16 11.15
C THR A 63 7.18 -7.63 9.71
N PHE A 64 7.19 -8.94 9.45
CA PHE A 64 7.11 -9.47 8.10
C PHE A 64 5.75 -9.16 7.45
N VAL A 65 4.67 -9.11 8.24
CA VAL A 65 3.34 -8.72 7.75
C VAL A 65 3.33 -7.26 7.32
N THR A 66 3.95 -6.38 8.12
CA THR A 66 4.15 -4.96 7.77
C THR A 66 4.92 -4.82 6.47
N GLN A 67 6.08 -5.47 6.35
CA GLN A 67 6.94 -5.36 5.17
C GLN A 67 6.22 -5.83 3.89
N GLU A 68 5.67 -7.05 3.89
CA GLU A 68 4.99 -7.61 2.72
C GLU A 68 3.77 -6.79 2.29
N THR A 69 3.06 -6.20 3.24
CA THR A 69 1.90 -5.33 2.94
C THR A 69 2.37 -4.01 2.35
N ALA A 70 3.41 -3.39 2.91
CA ALA A 70 3.98 -2.14 2.41
C ALA A 70 4.54 -2.31 1.00
N GLU A 71 5.35 -3.34 0.76
CA GLU A 71 5.92 -3.63 -0.55
C GLU A 71 4.83 -3.88 -1.59
N ALA A 72 3.80 -4.65 -1.27
CA ALA A 72 2.68 -4.88 -2.19
C ALA A 72 1.90 -3.60 -2.55
N LEU A 73 1.78 -2.65 -1.61
CA LEU A 73 1.15 -1.36 -1.86
C LEU A 73 2.03 -0.43 -2.70
N LEU A 74 3.34 -0.42 -2.45
CA LEU A 74 4.30 0.38 -3.20
C LEU A 74 4.44 -0.12 -4.65
N LEU A 75 4.46 -1.44 -4.85
CA LEU A 75 4.52 -2.07 -6.18
C LEU A 75 3.32 -1.77 -7.08
N ARG A 76 2.20 -1.26 -6.54
CA ARG A 76 1.11 -0.74 -7.37
C ARG A 76 1.51 0.50 -8.15
N GLY A 77 2.43 1.29 -7.63
CA GLY A 77 2.86 2.55 -8.23
C GLY A 77 1.74 3.57 -8.32
N ASP A 78 0.84 3.67 -7.33
CA ASP A 78 -0.27 4.61 -7.35
C ASP A 78 -0.49 5.34 -6.01
N VAL A 79 -1.26 6.44 -6.09
CA VAL A 79 -1.50 7.33 -4.96
C VAL A 79 -2.25 6.64 -3.81
N PRO A 80 -3.30 5.82 -4.03
CA PRO A 80 -3.95 5.09 -2.95
C PRO A 80 -3.00 4.17 -2.18
N GLY A 81 -2.13 3.44 -2.88
CA GLY A 81 -1.12 2.58 -2.27
C GLY A 81 -0.14 3.36 -1.40
N LEU A 82 0.51 4.38 -1.97
CA LEU A 82 1.46 5.21 -1.24
C LEU A 82 0.80 5.92 -0.04
N ARG A 83 -0.41 6.47 -0.22
CA ARG A 83 -1.13 7.16 0.86
C ARG A 83 -1.30 6.27 2.11
N LEU A 84 -1.64 5.00 1.94
CA LEU A 84 -1.80 4.07 3.07
C LEU A 84 -0.47 3.82 3.78
N VAL A 85 0.61 3.65 3.02
CA VAL A 85 1.97 3.47 3.57
C VAL A 85 2.38 4.68 4.39
N LEU A 86 2.19 5.90 3.86
CA LEU A 86 2.55 7.13 4.58
C LEU A 86 1.67 7.38 5.80
N ALA A 87 0.38 7.05 5.73
CA ALA A 87 -0.52 7.15 6.88
C ALA A 87 -0.09 6.19 8.02
N ALA A 88 0.35 4.98 7.67
CA ALA A 88 0.91 4.05 8.64
C ALA A 88 2.24 4.56 9.20
N LEU A 89 3.16 5.03 8.35
CA LEU A 89 4.45 5.57 8.77
C LEU A 89 4.30 6.71 9.78
N ALA A 90 3.38 7.65 9.53
CA ALA A 90 3.12 8.80 10.39
C ALA A 90 2.60 8.44 11.81
N THR A 91 2.14 7.21 12.01
CA THR A 91 1.54 6.75 13.29
C THR A 91 2.26 5.56 13.90
N ALA A 92 3.20 4.95 13.18
CA ALA A 92 3.97 3.81 13.63
C ALA A 92 4.85 4.16 14.83
N ASP A 93 5.07 3.17 15.71
CA ASP A 93 6.19 3.26 16.64
C ASP A 93 7.52 3.13 15.89
N ALA A 94 8.64 3.36 16.59
CA ALA A 94 9.96 3.33 15.97
C ALA A 94 10.27 2.01 15.26
N GLY A 95 9.86 0.87 15.83
CA GLY A 95 10.16 -0.45 15.28
C GLY A 95 9.37 -0.72 14.00
N THR A 96 8.07 -0.44 14.00
CA THR A 96 7.23 -0.57 12.80
C THR A 96 7.60 0.47 11.74
N GLY A 97 7.95 1.70 12.16
CA GLY A 97 8.40 2.77 11.28
C GLY A 97 9.66 2.41 10.50
N ASP A 98 10.66 1.82 11.16
CA ASP A 98 11.89 1.34 10.49
C ASP A 98 11.60 0.30 9.40
N GLN A 99 10.61 -0.58 9.62
CA GLN A 99 10.21 -1.60 8.63
C GLN A 99 9.50 -0.99 7.43
N ILE A 100 8.61 -0.01 7.65
CA ILE A 100 7.94 0.72 6.57
C ILE A 100 8.98 1.52 5.76
N GLN A 101 9.92 2.18 6.43
CA GLN A 101 10.98 2.93 5.77
C GLN A 101 11.88 2.00 4.95
N CYS A 102 12.21 0.81 5.46
CA CYS A 102 12.96 -0.21 4.73
C CYS A 102 12.24 -0.61 3.43
N ALA A 103 10.92 -0.85 3.48
CA ALA A 103 10.14 -1.18 2.28
C ALA A 103 10.17 -0.04 1.22
N ILE A 104 10.12 1.22 1.66
CA ILE A 104 10.26 2.38 0.76
C ILE A 104 11.64 2.42 0.11
N VAL A 105 12.71 2.24 0.90
CA VAL A 105 14.09 2.21 0.40
C VAL A 105 14.30 1.06 -0.59
N ASN A 106 13.82 -0.15 -0.29
CA ASN A 106 13.94 -1.31 -1.16
C ASN A 106 13.30 -1.09 -2.54
N MET A 107 12.20 -0.33 -2.60
CA MET A 107 11.54 0.05 -3.85
C MET A 107 12.40 1.03 -4.66
N CYS A 108 12.98 2.04 -4.00
CA CYS A 108 13.88 3.00 -4.63
C CYS A 108 15.20 2.38 -5.12
N GLU A 109 15.69 1.32 -4.48
CA GLU A 109 16.92 0.64 -4.89
C GLU A 109 16.80 -0.10 -6.23
N GLN A 110 15.58 -0.28 -6.76
CA GLN A 110 15.35 -1.01 -8.01
C GLN A 110 15.81 -0.21 -9.24
N SER A 111 15.54 1.11 -9.30
CA SER A 111 15.98 1.97 -10.39
C SER A 111 15.82 3.46 -10.10
N GLN A 112 16.47 4.30 -10.90
CA GLN A 112 16.26 5.75 -10.88
C GLN A 112 14.82 6.13 -11.29
N GLU A 113 14.19 5.37 -12.18
CA GLU A 113 12.79 5.56 -12.59
C GLU A 113 11.84 5.34 -11.42
N ASP A 114 12.13 4.37 -10.56
CA ASP A 114 11.34 4.10 -9.35
C ASP A 114 11.41 5.25 -8.34
N ILE A 115 12.58 5.87 -8.19
CA ILE A 115 12.77 7.08 -7.34
C ILE A 115 11.95 8.24 -7.87
N GLU A 116 12.02 8.50 -9.18
CA GLU A 116 11.28 9.57 -9.84
C GLU A 116 9.78 9.35 -9.74
N HIS A 117 9.32 8.12 -9.97
CA HIS A 117 7.92 7.73 -9.82
C HIS A 117 7.41 7.90 -8.39
N LEU A 118 8.18 7.45 -7.39
CA LEU A 118 7.83 7.66 -5.98
C LEU A 118 7.72 9.16 -5.64
N ALA A 119 8.64 9.99 -6.16
CA ALA A 119 8.60 11.43 -5.97
C ALA A 119 7.35 12.06 -6.62
N GLU A 120 6.95 11.62 -7.81
CA GLU A 120 5.70 12.08 -8.44
C GLU A 120 4.46 11.75 -7.59
N LEU A 121 4.39 10.52 -7.07
CA LEU A 121 3.31 10.10 -6.18
C LEU A 121 3.31 10.90 -4.86
N ALA A 122 4.49 11.13 -4.26
CA ALA A 122 4.63 11.93 -3.05
C ALA A 122 4.23 13.40 -3.30
N ALA A 123 4.57 13.97 -4.45
CA ALA A 123 4.14 15.31 -4.85
C ALA A 123 2.62 15.44 -4.94
N ALA A 124 1.89 14.38 -5.32
CA ALA A 124 0.43 14.39 -5.28
C ALA A 124 -0.14 14.44 -3.84
N LEU A 125 0.65 14.02 -2.83
CA LEU A 125 0.22 13.90 -1.43
C LEU A 125 0.65 15.08 -0.53
N VAL A 126 1.43 16.05 -1.02
CA VAL A 126 1.85 17.19 -0.16
C VAL A 126 0.69 18.10 0.30
N SER A 127 -0.47 17.98 -0.32
CA SER A 127 -1.71 18.70 0.02
C SER A 127 -2.83 17.78 0.53
N ASP A 128 -2.49 16.55 0.89
CA ASP A 128 -3.43 15.57 1.45
C ASP A 128 -4.23 16.13 2.64
N PRO A 129 -5.52 15.83 2.84
CA PRO A 129 -6.24 16.26 4.05
C PRO A 129 -5.59 15.76 5.37
N ASP A 130 -4.92 14.61 5.35
CA ASP A 130 -4.24 14.06 6.52
C ASP A 130 -2.88 14.74 6.75
N ALA A 131 -2.66 15.29 7.94
CA ALA A 131 -1.45 16.03 8.25
C ALA A 131 -0.20 15.15 8.32
N GLY A 132 -0.33 13.92 8.81
CA GLY A 132 0.76 12.96 8.87
C GLY A 132 1.20 12.56 7.46
N VAL A 133 0.23 12.22 6.59
CA VAL A 133 0.52 11.90 5.19
C VAL A 133 1.23 13.06 4.47
N ARG A 134 0.78 14.31 4.67
CA ARG A 134 1.43 15.48 4.08
C ARG A 134 2.88 15.62 4.52
N GLU A 135 3.17 15.35 5.79
CA GLU A 135 4.52 15.52 6.34
C GLU A 135 5.47 14.44 5.82
N GLU A 136 5.04 13.17 5.84
CA GLU A 136 5.84 12.07 5.28
C GLU A 136 6.08 12.26 3.78
N ALA A 137 5.08 12.73 3.03
CA ALA A 137 5.23 13.04 1.61
C ALA A 137 6.27 14.13 1.36
N ARG A 138 6.33 15.17 2.22
CA ARG A 138 7.40 16.18 2.14
C ARG A 138 8.75 15.62 2.55
N GLY A 139 8.79 14.68 3.50
CA GLY A 139 10.00 13.96 3.88
C GLY A 139 10.64 13.24 2.69
N ILE A 140 9.83 12.57 1.86
CA ILE A 140 10.28 11.90 0.63
C ILE A 140 10.85 12.90 -0.39
N LEU A 141 10.21 14.06 -0.57
CA LEU A 141 10.65 15.10 -1.50
C LEU A 141 11.82 15.96 -0.98
N GLY A 142 12.08 15.88 0.33
CA GLY A 142 13.13 16.63 0.99
C GLY A 142 14.52 16.16 0.53
N PRO A 143 15.56 16.98 0.74
CA PRO A 143 16.92 16.52 0.51
C PRO A 143 17.19 15.26 1.33
N VAL A 144 17.74 14.23 0.68
CA VAL A 144 18.23 13.01 1.34
C VAL A 144 19.17 13.45 2.47
N ARG A 145 18.82 13.14 3.71
CA ARG A 145 19.60 13.52 4.89
C ARG A 145 20.87 12.68 5.02
#